data_AF-A0A9P7WRQ2-F1
#
_entry.id   AF-A0A9P7WRQ2-F1
#
_cell.length_a   1.000
_cell.length_b   1.000
_cell.length_c   1.000
_cell.angle_alpha   90.00
_cell.angle_beta   90.00
_cell.angle_gamma   90.00
#
_symmetry.space_group_name_H-M   'P 1'
#
loop_
_entity.id
_entity.type
_entity.pdbx_description
1 polymer ?
#
loop_
_entity_poly.entity_id
_entity_poly.type
_entity_poly.pdbx_seq_one_letter_code
_entity_poly.pdbx_strand_id
1 'polypeptide(L)'
;MPSMPGNWGLIDLDTPKDAYTMQSAMNGENYNLVFSDEFNVDGRSFYPGDDPYWEAADLHYWATNNLEWYDPAAVTTKDGSLVITLSKQPSH
;
A
#
# COMPACT_ATOMS: atom_id res chain seq x y z
N MET A 1 21.59 -9.77 -2.08
CA MET A 1 21.01 -8.46 -2.42
C MET A 1 21.31 -7.51 -1.27
N PRO A 2 21.64 -6.23 -1.53
CA PRO A 2 21.84 -5.28 -0.44
C PRO A 2 20.51 -5.07 0.28
N SER A 3 20.49 -5.31 1.60
CA SER A 3 19.34 -4.99 2.44
C SER A 3 19.49 -3.56 2.95
N MET A 4 18.54 -2.70 2.62
CA MET A 4 18.43 -1.41 3.31
C MET A 4 17.84 -1.66 4.71
N PRO A 5 18.32 -0.97 5.75
CA PRO A 5 17.69 -1.02 7.07
C PRO A 5 16.21 -0.65 6.93
N GLY A 6 15.29 -1.49 7.43
CA GLY A 6 13.84 -1.20 7.42
C GLY A 6 13.01 -1.88 6.33
N ASN A 7 13.53 -2.91 5.64
CA ASN A 7 12.78 -3.66 4.60
C ASN A 7 12.38 -2.82 3.36
N TRP A 8 13.07 -1.72 3.09
CA TRP A 8 12.78 -0.82 1.97
C TRP A 8 13.42 -1.25 0.66
N GLY A 9 13.34 -2.55 0.34
CA GLY A 9 13.65 -3.05 -0.99
C GLY A 9 12.44 -2.87 -1.92
N LEU A 10 12.66 -2.90 -3.24
CA LEU A 10 11.54 -2.95 -4.18
C LEU A 10 10.67 -4.19 -3.96
N ILE A 11 11.30 -5.32 -3.60
CA ILE A 11 10.62 -6.55 -3.23
C ILE A 11 10.77 -6.70 -1.73
N ASP A 12 9.64 -6.79 -1.03
CA ASP A 12 9.57 -7.06 0.40
C ASP A 12 10.36 -8.34 0.75
N LEU A 13 11.15 -8.30 1.82
CA LEU A 13 11.94 -9.42 2.29
C LEU A 13 11.08 -10.63 2.71
N ASP A 14 9.83 -10.39 3.12
CA ASP A 14 8.88 -11.41 3.53
C ASP A 14 8.06 -11.98 2.36
N THR A 15 8.22 -11.44 1.14
CA THR A 15 7.55 -11.99 -0.04
C THR A 15 7.97 -13.45 -0.27
N PRO A 16 7.01 -14.39 -0.36
CA PRO A 16 7.27 -15.80 -0.64
C PRO A 16 8.04 -16.01 -1.95
N LYS A 17 8.99 -16.95 -1.97
CA LYS A 17 9.88 -17.16 -3.13
C LYS A 17 9.17 -17.69 -4.37
N ASP A 18 8.04 -18.36 -4.20
CA ASP A 18 7.17 -18.81 -5.29
C ASP A 18 6.43 -17.64 -5.96
N ALA A 19 6.25 -16.50 -5.29
CA ALA A 19 5.66 -15.29 -5.86
C ALA A 19 6.64 -14.48 -6.75
N TYR A 20 7.94 -14.81 -6.77
CA TYR A 20 8.95 -14.06 -7.53
C TYR A 20 8.81 -14.26 -9.04
N THR A 21 8.14 -15.33 -9.45
CA THR A 21 7.88 -15.62 -10.86
C THR A 21 6.46 -16.11 -11.04
N MET A 22 5.77 -15.60 -12.05
CA MET A 22 4.42 -16.05 -12.40
C MET A 22 4.36 -16.32 -13.90
N GLN A 23 3.76 -17.44 -14.30
CA GLN A 23 3.46 -17.67 -15.70
C GLN A 23 2.19 -16.90 -16.09
N SER A 24 2.28 -16.10 -17.15
CA SER A 24 1.15 -15.37 -17.70
C SER A 24 0.07 -16.33 -18.18
N ALA A 25 -1.14 -16.15 -17.67
CA ALA A 25 -2.31 -16.90 -18.14
C ALA A 25 -2.70 -16.57 -19.59
N MET A 26 -2.25 -15.43 -20.13
CA MET A 26 -2.65 -14.96 -21.47
C MET A 26 -1.74 -15.48 -22.58
N ASN A 27 -0.43 -15.48 -22.36
CA ASN A 27 0.56 -15.80 -23.41
C ASN A 27 1.61 -16.83 -22.98
N GLY A 28 1.56 -17.34 -21.75
CA GLY A 28 2.50 -18.33 -21.24
C GLY A 28 3.91 -17.79 -20.93
N GLU A 29 4.14 -16.49 -21.07
CA GLU A 29 5.41 -15.85 -20.72
C GLU A 29 5.66 -15.86 -19.22
N ASN A 30 6.92 -15.91 -18.82
CA ASN A 30 7.29 -15.80 -17.40
C ASN A 30 7.46 -14.34 -17.01
N TYR A 31 6.65 -13.89 -16.05
CA TYR A 31 6.78 -12.59 -15.40
C TYR A 31 7.70 -12.72 -14.20
N ASN A 32 8.57 -11.73 -14.03
CA ASN A 32 9.41 -11.57 -12.85
C ASN A 32 8.79 -10.50 -11.96
N LEU A 33 8.72 -10.77 -10.66
CA LEU A 33 8.31 -9.78 -9.67
C LEU A 33 9.34 -8.66 -9.63
N VAL A 34 8.86 -7.41 -9.73
CA VAL A 34 9.71 -6.21 -9.67
C VAL A 34 9.40 -5.30 -8.49
N PHE A 35 8.22 -5.49 -7.87
CA PHE A 35 7.80 -4.74 -6.69
C PHE A 35 6.81 -5.57 -5.85
N SER A 36 6.93 -5.53 -4.52
CA SER A 36 5.95 -6.09 -3.58
C SER A 36 5.98 -5.37 -2.24
N ASP A 37 4.86 -5.42 -1.53
CA ASP A 37 4.69 -4.94 -0.16
C ASP A 37 3.68 -5.85 0.52
N GLU A 38 4.07 -6.53 1.61
CA GLU A 38 3.21 -7.49 2.31
C GLU A 38 2.35 -6.84 3.41
N PHE A 39 2.53 -5.54 3.68
CA PHE A 39 1.81 -4.76 4.70
C PHE A 39 1.77 -5.40 6.10
N ASN A 40 2.77 -6.21 6.43
CA ASN A 40 2.86 -6.99 7.67
C ASN A 40 3.58 -6.27 8.83
N VAL A 41 4.07 -5.07 8.58
CA VAL A 41 4.56 -4.16 9.62
C VAL A 41 3.41 -3.28 10.08
N ASP A 42 2.86 -3.55 11.26
CA ASP A 42 1.72 -2.82 11.81
C ASP A 42 2.02 -1.34 12.11
N GLY A 43 1.00 -0.50 11.94
CA GLY A 43 1.03 0.91 12.34
C GLY A 43 1.83 1.83 11.41
N ARG A 44 2.03 1.45 10.14
CA ARG A 44 2.63 2.35 9.15
C ARG A 44 1.74 3.58 8.93
N SER A 45 2.40 4.73 8.83
CA SER A 45 1.81 6.01 8.46
C SER A 45 2.00 6.23 6.97
N PHE A 46 1.00 6.82 6.32
CA PHE A 46 1.02 7.14 4.89
C PHE A 46 0.81 8.64 4.63
N TYR A 47 1.14 9.48 5.62
CA TYR A 47 1.25 10.92 5.39
C TYR A 47 2.39 11.23 4.39
N PRO A 48 2.35 12.39 3.72
CA PRO A 48 3.40 12.77 2.77
C PRO A 48 4.81 12.68 3.35
N GLY A 49 5.62 11.78 2.77
CA GLY A 49 7.01 11.55 3.17
C GLY A 49 7.24 10.53 4.30
N ASP A 50 6.19 9.96 4.90
CA ASP A 50 6.32 8.98 6.00
C ASP A 50 6.61 7.55 5.51
N ASP A 51 6.22 7.22 4.28
CA ASP A 51 6.47 5.92 3.65
C ASP A 51 7.19 6.12 2.29
N PRO A 52 8.20 5.29 1.96
CA PRO A 52 9.02 5.50 0.78
C PRO A 52 8.36 5.11 -0.54
N TYR A 53 7.25 4.36 -0.50
CA TYR A 53 6.56 3.87 -1.70
C TYR A 53 5.13 4.37 -1.82
N TRP A 54 4.44 4.53 -0.70
CA TRP A 54 3.03 4.88 -0.66
C TRP A 54 2.79 6.23 -0.02
N GLU A 55 1.84 6.99 -0.57
CA GLU A 55 1.34 8.22 0.03
C GLU A 55 -0.19 8.18 -0.04
N ALA A 56 -0.86 8.37 1.10
CA ALA A 56 -2.31 8.43 1.14
C ALA A 56 -2.79 9.81 0.63
N ALA A 57 -3.83 9.80 -0.18
CA ALA A 57 -4.41 11.04 -0.70
C ALA A 57 -5.09 11.84 0.43
N ASP A 58 -4.80 13.14 0.47
CA ASP A 58 -5.52 14.12 1.31
C ASP A 58 -6.30 15.06 0.39
N LEU A 59 -7.59 14.77 0.18
CA LEU A 59 -8.44 15.58 -0.70
C LEU A 59 -9.93 15.39 -0.49
N HIS A 60 -10.68 16.42 -0.86
CA HIS A 60 -12.11 16.37 -1.12
C HIS A 60 -12.38 16.37 -2.61
N TYR A 61 -12.95 15.27 -3.12
CA TYR A 61 -13.23 15.14 -4.54
C TYR A 61 -14.52 15.89 -4.92
N TRP A 62 -14.44 17.22 -4.94
CA TRP A 62 -15.58 18.13 -5.13
C TRP A 62 -16.25 18.03 -6.50
N ALA A 63 -15.53 17.58 -7.54
CA ALA A 63 -16.03 17.54 -8.92
C ALA A 63 -17.23 16.58 -9.10
N THR A 64 -17.39 15.59 -8.22
CA THR A 64 -18.50 14.62 -8.24
C THR A 64 -19.52 14.83 -7.12
N ASN A 65 -19.39 15.91 -6.33
CA ASN A 65 -20.16 16.13 -5.10
C ASN A 65 -20.08 14.95 -4.11
N ASN A 66 -18.89 14.33 -3.98
CA ASN A 66 -18.69 13.29 -2.98
C ASN A 66 -18.85 13.88 -1.58
N LEU A 67 -19.54 13.13 -0.70
CA LEU A 67 -19.67 13.49 0.71
C LEU A 67 -18.41 13.12 1.50
N GLU A 68 -17.59 12.24 0.94
CA GLU A 68 -16.41 11.67 1.57
C GLU A 68 -15.18 12.59 1.41
N TRP A 69 -14.48 12.83 2.53
CA TRP A 69 -13.14 13.41 2.56
C TRP A 69 -12.12 12.26 2.66
N TYR A 70 -11.06 12.30 1.85
CA TYR A 70 -9.93 11.39 1.98
C TYR A 70 -8.90 12.02 2.90
N ASP A 71 -8.57 11.33 4.00
CA ASP A 71 -7.60 11.77 5.00
C ASP A 71 -6.60 10.64 5.24
N PRO A 72 -5.27 10.90 5.25
CA PRO A 72 -4.26 9.90 5.56
C PRO A 72 -4.48 9.18 6.90
N ALA A 73 -5.12 9.81 7.89
CA ALA A 73 -5.46 9.19 9.17
C ALA A 73 -6.42 7.99 9.04
N ALA A 74 -7.12 7.87 7.91
CA ALA A 74 -7.99 6.74 7.62
C ALA A 74 -7.24 5.49 7.16
N VAL A 75 -5.94 5.58 6.90
CA VAL A 75 -5.12 4.51 6.32
C VAL A 75 -4.01 4.11 7.29
N THR A 76 -3.88 2.81 7.55
CA THR A 76 -2.79 2.22 8.36
C THR A 76 -2.53 0.80 7.88
N THR A 77 -1.44 0.19 8.32
CA THR A 77 -1.29 -1.27 8.27
C THR A 77 -1.71 -1.92 9.58
N LYS A 78 -2.33 -3.08 9.51
CA LYS A 78 -2.67 -3.89 10.68
C LYS A 78 -2.90 -5.35 10.29
N ASP A 79 -2.42 -6.28 11.11
CA ASP A 79 -2.69 -7.72 11.01
C ASP A 79 -2.34 -8.29 9.62
N GLY A 80 -1.26 -7.81 9.00
CA GLY A 80 -0.84 -8.27 7.66
C GLY A 80 -1.63 -7.65 6.51
N SER A 81 -2.20 -6.47 6.68
CA SER A 81 -3.04 -5.84 5.65
C SER A 81 -2.93 -4.32 5.67
N LEU A 82 -3.06 -3.73 4.48
CA LEU A 82 -3.41 -2.32 4.34
C LEU A 82 -4.88 -2.14 4.74
N VAL A 83 -5.13 -1.31 5.75
CA VAL A 83 -6.45 -1.02 6.29
C VAL A 83 -6.85 0.39 5.89
N ILE A 84 -7.97 0.50 5.18
CA ILE A 84 -8.58 1.77 4.78
C ILE A 84 -9.94 1.87 5.47
N THR A 85 -10.14 2.90 6.27
CA THR A 85 -11.33 3.06 7.11
C THR A 85 -12.25 4.13 6.55
N LEU A 86 -13.51 3.76 6.27
CA LEU A 86 -14.57 4.74 6.00
C LEU A 86 -15.38 4.96 7.27
N SER A 87 -15.47 6.21 7.74
CA SER A 87 -16.23 6.58 8.93
C SER A 87 -17.13 7.78 8.68
N LYS A 88 -18.30 7.79 9.30
CA LYS A 88 -19.18 8.95 9.30
C LYS A 88 -18.65 9.97 10.31
N GLN A 89 -18.18 11.10 9.82
CA GLN A 89 -17.77 12.24 10.65
C GLN A 89 -18.93 13.26 10.74
N PRO A 90 -19.15 13.92 11.90
CA PRO A 90 -20.09 15.02 11.99
C PRO A 90 -19.59 16.19 11.11
N SER A 91 -20.40 16.64 10.15
CA SER A 91 -20.17 17.92 9.49
C SER A 91 -20.64 19.05 10.41
N HIS A 92 -19.83 20.10 10.54
CA HIS A 92 -20.11 21.25 11.40
C HIS A 92 -21.36 22.04 11.01
#